data_AF-A0A1Y6KXX4-F1
#
_entry.id   AF-A0A1Y6KXX4-F1
#
_cell.length_a   1.000
_cell.length_b   1.000
_cell.length_c   1.000
_cell.angle_alpha   90.00
_cell.angle_beta   90.00
_cell.angle_gamma   90.00
#
_symmetry.space_group_name_H-M   'P 1'
#
loop_
_entity.id
_entity.type
_entity.pdbx_description
1 polymer ?
#
loop_
_entity_poly.entity_id
_entity_poly.type
_entity_poly.pdbx_seq_one_letter_code
_entity_poly.pdbx_strand_id
1 'polypeptide(L)'
;MNNINTSNIINWYQKRHPDWQLDNNNDPIANETKRTIDDYKTQILIPIEQHFGLTTITYGFTSFELYKKVQKLSPQHTAPTLDQHTSHEVNS
;
A
#
# COMPACT_ATOMS: atom_id res chain seq x y z
N MET A 1 11.94 18.19 -8.25
CA MET A 1 12.16 16.92 -7.51
C MET A 1 10.83 16.19 -7.50
N ASN A 2 10.77 15.00 -8.08
CA ASN A 2 9.54 14.22 -8.12
C ASN A 2 9.39 13.54 -6.75
N ASN A 3 8.61 14.16 -5.88
CA ASN A 3 8.26 13.57 -4.59
C ASN A 3 7.47 12.28 -4.84
N ILE A 4 7.69 11.25 -4.02
CA ILE A 4 6.82 10.09 -3.99
C ILE A 4 5.34 10.49 -3.91
N ASN A 5 4.55 10.04 -4.87
CA ASN A 5 3.12 10.29 -4.90
C ASN A 5 2.44 9.23 -4.01
N THR A 6 1.40 9.63 -3.27
CA THR A 6 0.49 8.71 -2.57
C THR A 6 0.04 7.55 -3.48
N SER A 7 -0.08 7.78 -4.78
CA SER A 7 -0.34 6.74 -5.78
C SER A 7 0.66 5.57 -5.75
N ASN A 8 1.93 5.78 -5.41
CA ASN A 8 2.91 4.70 -5.30
C ASN A 8 2.67 3.80 -4.08
N ILE A 9 2.09 4.35 -3.01
CA ILE A 9 1.72 3.61 -1.80
C ILE A 9 0.43 2.82 -2.04
N ILE A 10 -0.55 3.42 -2.73
CA ILE A 10 -1.85 2.83 -3.03
C ILE A 10 -1.75 1.80 -4.18
N ASN A 11 -1.03 2.11 -5.25
CA ASN A 11 -0.97 1.27 -6.44
C ASN A 11 0.28 0.40 -6.52
N TRP A 12 0.94 0.15 -5.38
CA TRP A 12 2.16 -0.67 -5.32
C TRP A 12 1.98 -2.04 -6.00
N TYR A 13 0.80 -2.65 -5.83
CA TYR A 13 0.48 -3.98 -6.35
C TYR A 13 0.51 -4.04 -7.88
N GLN A 14 0.22 -2.93 -8.58
CA GLN A 14 0.17 -2.90 -10.04
C GLN A 14 1.54 -3.10 -10.66
N LYS A 15 2.62 -2.70 -9.97
CA LYS A 15 3.98 -2.98 -10.43
C LYS A 15 4.29 -4.48 -10.37
N ARG A 16 3.74 -5.19 -9.38
CA ARG A 16 3.96 -6.62 -9.16
C ARG A 16 2.99 -7.48 -9.97
N HIS A 17 1.77 -7.00 -10.15
CA HIS A 17 0.67 -7.68 -10.80
C HIS A 17 -0.08 -6.72 -11.74
N PRO A 18 0.50 -6.37 -12.90
CA PRO A 18 -0.09 -5.39 -13.83
C PRO A 18 -1.50 -5.77 -14.31
N ASP A 19 -1.77 -7.07 -14.41
CA ASP A 19 -3.04 -7.59 -14.91
C ASP A 19 -4.15 -7.68 -13.85
N TRP A 20 -3.86 -7.33 -12.59
CA TRP A 20 -4.85 -7.40 -11.53
C TRP A 20 -5.80 -6.20 -11.57
N GLN A 21 -7.07 -6.51 -11.84
CA GLN A 21 -8.18 -5.56 -11.69
C GLN A 21 -8.92 -5.81 -10.39
N LEU A 22 -9.20 -4.77 -9.61
CA LEU A 22 -10.02 -4.89 -8.40
C LEU A 22 -11.45 -4.44 -8.73
N ASP A 23 -12.44 -5.11 -8.15
CA ASP A 23 -13.85 -4.71 -8.30
C ASP A 23 -14.09 -3.33 -7.67
N ASN A 24 -13.41 -3.06 -6.54
CA ASN A 24 -13.25 -1.74 -5.95
C ASN A 24 -11.77 -1.40 -5.84
N ASN A 25 -11.38 -0.15 -6.09
CA ASN A 25 -9.99 0.30 -6.01
C ASN A 25 -9.32 -0.04 -4.66
N ASN A 26 -7.99 0.07 -4.63
CA ASN A 26 -7.20 -0.03 -3.40
C ASN A 26 -7.17 1.30 -2.61
N ASP A 27 -8.22 2.12 -2.72
CA ASP A 27 -8.24 3.46 -2.12
C ASP A 27 -8.61 3.38 -0.63
N PRO A 28 -7.91 4.11 0.25
CA PRO A 28 -8.26 4.17 1.66
C PRO A 28 -9.59 4.92 1.86
N ILE A 29 -10.49 4.34 2.63
CA ILE A 29 -11.81 4.88 2.97
C ILE A 29 -11.72 5.74 4.23
N ALA A 30 -11.11 5.19 5.29
CA ALA A 30 -11.05 5.85 6.59
C ALA A 30 -10.12 7.07 6.58
N ASN A 31 -10.58 8.17 7.19
CA ASN A 31 -9.77 9.41 7.28
C ASN A 31 -8.49 9.20 8.09
N GLU A 32 -8.52 8.30 9.08
CA GLU A 32 -7.33 7.96 9.85
C GLU A 32 -6.28 7.26 8.98
N THR A 33 -6.69 6.30 8.16
CA THR A 33 -5.81 5.64 7.19
C THR A 33 -5.17 6.63 6.22
N LYS A 34 -5.96 7.59 5.71
CA LYS A 34 -5.42 8.67 4.85
C LYS A 34 -4.38 9.52 5.57
N ARG A 35 -4.60 9.87 6.84
CA ARG A 35 -3.62 10.58 7.68
C ARG A 35 -2.37 9.74 7.90
N THR A 36 -2.51 8.48 8.28
CA THR A 36 -1.37 7.57 8.45
C THR A 36 -0.53 7.43 7.18
N ILE A 37 -1.18 7.35 6.00
CA ILE A 37 -0.47 7.31 4.71
C ILE A 37 0.29 8.63 4.46
N ASP A 38 -0.28 9.78 4.81
CA ASP A 38 0.40 11.06 4.69
C ASP A 38 1.56 11.21 5.68
N ASP A 39 1.39 10.76 6.93
CA ASP A 39 2.45 10.69 7.92
C ASP A 39 3.58 9.77 7.48
N TYR A 40 3.26 8.58 6.97
CA TYR A 40 4.26 7.66 6.40
C TYR A 40 5.03 8.32 5.25
N LYS A 41 4.33 9.01 4.35
CA LYS A 41 4.94 9.73 3.23
C LYS A 41 5.87 10.84 3.73
N THR A 42 5.40 11.68 4.64
CA THR A 42 6.09 12.91 5.07
C THR A 42 7.22 12.65 6.07
N GLN A 43 7.03 11.69 6.97
CA GLN A 43 7.97 11.42 8.05
C GLN A 43 8.99 10.33 7.70
N ILE A 44 8.68 9.44 6.75
CA ILE A 44 9.56 8.31 6.40
C ILE A 44 10.03 8.40 4.94
N LEU A 45 9.10 8.37 3.97
CA LEU A 45 9.49 8.22 2.57
C LEU A 45 10.22 9.45 2.01
N ILE A 46 9.73 10.66 2.27
CA ILE A 46 10.38 11.89 1.80
C ILE A 46 11.82 12.01 2.35
N PRO A 47 12.08 11.86 3.66
CA PRO A 47 13.45 11.88 4.18
C PRO A 47 14.36 10.81 3.56
N ILE A 48 13.86 9.59 3.36
CA ILE A 48 14.63 8.53 2.69
C ILE A 48 14.96 8.94 1.26
N GLU A 49 13.99 9.45 0.49
CA GLU A 49 14.24 9.84 -0.90
C GLU A 49 15.19 11.03 -1.03
N GLN A 50 15.13 11.96 -0.10
CA GLN A 50 16.05 13.10 -0.05
C GLN A 50 17.50 12.67 0.20
N HIS A 51 17.70 11.62 1.01
CA HIS A 51 19.04 11.15 1.38
C HIS A 51 19.61 10.10 0.42
N PHE A 52 18.77 9.16 -0.02
CA PHE A 52 19.20 7.97 -0.78
C PHE A 52 18.72 7.96 -2.24
N GLY A 53 17.85 8.90 -2.63
CA GLY A 53 17.22 8.90 -3.95
C GLY A 53 15.92 8.10 -3.99
N LEU A 54 15.34 7.97 -5.20
CA LEU A 54 13.99 7.44 -5.40
C LEU A 54 13.78 6.05 -4.79
N THR A 55 12.66 5.88 -4.08
CA THR A 55 12.31 4.61 -3.44
C THR A 55 11.30 3.83 -4.27
N THR A 56 11.44 2.50 -4.32
CA THR A 56 10.42 1.61 -4.87
C THR A 56 9.66 0.94 -3.74
N ILE A 57 8.37 1.27 -3.63
CA ILE A 57 7.45 0.59 -2.70
C ILE A 57 7.12 -0.80 -3.27
N THR A 58 7.62 -1.84 -2.62
CA THR A 58 7.35 -3.25 -2.98
C THR A 58 6.17 -3.84 -2.21
N TYR A 59 5.73 -3.15 -1.16
CA TYR A 59 4.57 -3.47 -0.35
C TYR A 59 4.06 -2.18 0.29
N GLY A 60 2.81 -1.81 -0.01
CA GLY A 60 2.20 -0.56 0.42
C GLY A 60 0.83 -0.78 1.07
N PHE A 61 -0.01 0.24 1.05
CA PHE A 61 -1.37 0.12 1.59
C PHE A 61 -2.12 -1.02 0.88
N THR A 62 -2.88 -1.79 1.65
CA THR A 62 -3.64 -2.93 1.14
C THR A 62 -5.03 -2.89 1.76
N SER A 63 -6.02 -2.53 0.95
CA SER A 63 -7.44 -2.60 1.30
C SER A 63 -7.88 -4.05 1.42
N PHE A 64 -9.05 -4.27 2.02
CA PHE A 64 -9.63 -5.60 2.15
C PHE A 64 -9.85 -6.31 0.80
N GLU A 65 -10.21 -5.56 -0.24
CA GLU A 65 -10.39 -6.12 -1.60
C GLU A 65 -9.07 -6.62 -2.20
N LEU A 66 -8.01 -5.80 -2.10
CA LEU A 66 -6.70 -6.21 -2.54
C LEU A 66 -6.18 -7.39 -1.71
N TYR A 67 -6.39 -7.36 -0.39
CA TYR A 67 -6.02 -8.46 0.51
C TYR A 67 -6.66 -9.78 0.06
N LYS A 68 -8.00 -9.82 -0.15
CA LYS A 68 -8.70 -11.01 -0.65
C LYS A 68 -8.10 -11.51 -1.96
N LYS A 69 -7.76 -10.60 -2.88
CA LYS A 69 -7.17 -10.96 -4.17
C LYS A 69 -5.77 -11.55 -4.01
N VAL A 70 -4.93 -10.98 -3.15
CA VAL A 70 -3.61 -11.52 -2.83
C VAL A 70 -3.73 -12.92 -2.22
N GLN A 71 -4.63 -13.12 -1.25
CA GLN A 71 -4.85 -14.44 -0.66
C GLN A 71 -5.32 -15.48 -1.68
N LYS A 72 -6.15 -15.07 -2.65
CA LYS A 72 -6.66 -15.97 -3.69
C LYS A 72 -5.62 -16.32 -4.75
N LEU A 73 -4.80 -15.34 -5.18
CA LEU A 73 -3.97 -15.47 -6.39
C LEU A 73 -2.47 -15.54 -6.10
N SER A 74 -2.01 -15.08 -4.94
CA SER A 74 -0.59 -15.03 -4.58
C SER A 74 -0.35 -15.12 -3.05
N PRO A 75 -0.85 -16.16 -2.35
CA PRO A 75 -0.74 -16.28 -0.90
C PRO A 75 0.69 -16.55 -0.40
N GLN A 76 1.60 -16.95 -1.29
CA GLN A 76 2.95 -17.45 -0.95
C GLN A 76 3.87 -16.38 -0.34
N HIS A 77 3.48 -15.11 -0.39
CA HIS A 77 4.27 -13.98 0.10
C HIS A 77 3.51 -13.07 1.05
N THR A 78 2.34 -13.51 1.52
CA THR A 78 1.67 -12.87 2.66
C THR A 78 1.88 -13.75 3.87
N ALA A 79 2.10 -13.12 5.03
CA ALA A 79 2.11 -13.81 6.30
C ALA A 79 0.81 -13.43 7.04
N PRO A 80 -0.39 -13.88 6.63
CA PRO A 80 -1.66 -13.37 7.14
C PRO A 80 -1.84 -13.46 8.67
N THR A 81 -1.06 -14.32 9.34
CA THR A 81 -1.01 -14.43 10.81
C THR A 81 -0.09 -13.41 11.49
N LEU A 82 0.78 -12.73 10.75
CA LEU A 82 1.67 -11.64 11.19
C LEU A 82 1.35 -10.28 10.53
N ASP A 83 0.70 -10.32 9.37
CA ASP A 83 0.50 -9.22 8.43
C ASP A 83 -0.87 -8.56 8.69
N GLN A 84 -0.91 -7.70 9.71
CA GLN A 84 -2.04 -6.80 9.99
C GLN A 84 -1.86 -5.49 9.19
N HIS A 85 -1.72 -5.55 7.86
CA HIS A 85 -1.44 -4.35 7.04
C HIS A 85 -2.69 -3.63 6.49
N THR A 86 -3.88 -3.94 6.98
CA THR A 86 -5.02 -3.03 6.86
C THR A 86 -4.80 -1.86 7.81
N SER A 87 -4.04 -0.85 7.36
CA SER A 87 -3.88 0.42 8.09
C SER A 87 -5.24 0.94 8.55
N HIS A 88 -5.52 1.02 9.86
CA HIS A 88 -6.75 1.52 10.53
C HIS A 88 -8.13 1.17 9.91
N GLU A 89 -8.19 0.47 8.78
CA GLU A 89 -9.40 0.01 8.14
C GLU A 89 -9.81 -1.27 8.83
N VAL A 90 -11.05 -1.29 9.26
CA VAL A 90 -11.63 -2.46 9.90
C VAL A 90 -11.66 -3.58 8.86
N ASN A 91 -10.97 -4.67 9.13
CA ASN A 91 -11.25 -5.93 8.48
C ASN A 91 -12.65 -6.34 8.93
N SER A 92 -13.61 -6.35 8.01
CA SER A 92 -14.91 -6.97 8.25
C SER A 92 -14.77 -8.48 8.36
#